data_AF-A0AAV0XJZ3-F1
#
_entry.id   AF-A0AAV0XJZ3-F1
#
_cell.length_a   1.000
_cell.length_b   1.000
_cell.length_c   1.000
_cell.angle_alpha   90.00
_cell.angle_beta   90.00
_cell.angle_gamma   90.00
#
_symmetry.space_group_name_H-M   'P 1'
#
loop_
_entity.id
_entity.type
_entity.pdbx_description
1 polymer ?
#
loop_
_entity_poly.entity_id
_entity_poly.type
_entity_poly.pdbx_seq_one_letter_code
_entity_poly.pdbx_strand_id
1 'polypeptide(L)'
;MTFNRSRSTTNYNYFINNLSLLRSNGPIKDLGILFDPKLKFDCHIHMIINKSHQLLGFINHSCSDFTDKFTLKSIYCSLIRPICEYGSIVWYPYQTGKKTRLEKVQHKFLRFISFKCSIPREPHTTYNPILSLLNLHTLEYSRISLDLCFLYKLLNGNVDCPDFLNRLTFYTPTFNTRSTNTFRSSLQVTNYANNTPCNR
;
A
#
# COMPACT_ATOMS: atom_id res chain seq x y z
N MET A 1 -17.52 -15.82 -3.84
CA MET A 1 -17.69 -14.36 -3.70
C MET A 1 -18.00 -13.73 -5.05
N THR A 2 -18.67 -12.59 -5.10
CA THR A 2 -18.70 -11.76 -6.32
C THR A 2 -18.08 -10.41 -5.99
N PHE A 3 -17.05 -10.05 -6.77
CA PHE A 3 -16.46 -8.72 -6.71
C PHE A 3 -17.16 -7.82 -7.72
N ASN A 4 -17.78 -6.74 -7.25
CA ASN A 4 -18.49 -5.82 -8.13
C ASN A 4 -18.56 -4.43 -7.50
N ARG A 5 -18.51 -3.41 -8.36
CA ARG A 5 -18.71 -2.00 -7.99
C ARG A 5 -19.99 -1.40 -8.59
N SER A 6 -20.67 -2.12 -9.48
CA SER A 6 -21.98 -1.76 -10.01
C SER A 6 -23.04 -1.74 -8.91
N ARG A 7 -24.09 -0.94 -9.13
CA ARG A 7 -25.28 -0.89 -8.29
C ARG A 7 -26.12 -2.17 -8.40
N SER A 8 -26.10 -2.81 -9.56
CA SER A 8 -26.72 -4.12 -9.79
C SER A 8 -25.67 -5.21 -9.70
N THR A 9 -25.91 -6.19 -8.82
CA THR A 9 -25.04 -7.35 -8.63
C THR A 9 -25.61 -8.56 -9.36
N THR A 10 -24.81 -9.18 -10.22
CA THR A 10 -25.16 -10.46 -10.84
C THR A 10 -24.92 -11.58 -9.84
N ASN A 11 -26.02 -12.17 -9.34
CA ASN A 11 -25.95 -13.31 -8.44
C ASN A 11 -26.10 -14.59 -9.25
N TYR A 12 -24.97 -15.27 -9.45
CA TYR A 12 -24.93 -16.61 -10.03
C TYR A 12 -24.64 -17.63 -8.93
N ASN A 13 -25.42 -18.72 -8.93
CA ASN A 13 -25.24 -19.84 -8.01
C ASN A 13 -24.35 -20.87 -8.70
N TYR A 14 -23.20 -21.15 -8.08
CA TYR A 14 -22.26 -22.14 -8.58
C TYR A 14 -22.56 -23.49 -7.92
N PHE A 15 -22.40 -24.57 -8.68
CA PHE A 15 -22.63 -25.93 -8.21
C PHE A 15 -21.37 -26.77 -8.45
N ILE A 16 -21.00 -27.60 -7.46
CA ILE A 16 -19.98 -28.64 -7.62
C ILE A 16 -20.63 -29.98 -7.29
N ASN A 17 -20.57 -30.95 -8.19
CA ASN A 17 -21.24 -32.25 -8.03
C ASN A 17 -22.74 -32.10 -7.67
N ASN A 18 -23.44 -31.19 -8.33
CA ASN A 18 -24.85 -30.80 -8.04
C ASN A 18 -25.11 -30.21 -6.65
N LEU A 19 -24.07 -29.92 -5.85
CA LEU A 19 -24.21 -29.21 -4.58
C LEU A 19 -23.98 -27.71 -4.77
N SER A 20 -24.96 -26.92 -4.32
CA SER A 20 -24.90 -25.46 -4.28
C SER A 20 -23.75 -24.99 -3.39
N LEU A 21 -22.86 -24.17 -3.94
CA LEU A 21 -21.80 -23.53 -3.18
C LEU A 21 -22.32 -22.33 -2.41
N LEU A 22 -22.01 -22.31 -1.10
CA LEU A 22 -22.33 -21.18 -0.26
C LEU A 22 -21.55 -19.94 -0.69
N ARG A 23 -22.29 -18.84 -0.84
CA ARG A 23 -21.71 -17.55 -1.15
C ARG A 23 -21.16 -16.90 0.11
N SER A 24 -19.89 -16.52 0.04
CA SER A 24 -19.24 -15.65 1.02
C SER A 24 -19.85 -14.24 1.00
N ASN A 25 -20.44 -13.81 2.10
CA ASN A 25 -21.05 -12.48 2.23
C ASN A 25 -20.09 -11.42 2.81
N GLY A 26 -18.96 -11.85 3.39
CA GLY A 26 -17.98 -10.97 4.03
C GLY A 26 -16.62 -10.94 3.29
N PRO A 27 -15.65 -10.17 3.81
CA PRO A 27 -14.30 -10.11 3.27
C PRO A 27 -13.64 -11.50 3.25
N ILE A 28 -12.95 -11.84 2.16
CA ILE A 28 -12.19 -13.09 2.06
C ILE A 28 -10.71 -12.79 2.13
N LYS A 29 -9.97 -13.65 2.84
CA LYS A 29 -8.52 -13.62 2.86
C LYS A 29 -7.97 -14.49 1.74
N ASP A 30 -7.14 -13.91 0.88
CA ASP A 30 -6.39 -14.64 -0.13
C ASP A 30 -4.95 -14.11 -0.18
N LEU A 31 -3.97 -15.02 -0.18
CA LEU A 31 -2.53 -14.73 -0.10
C LEU A 31 -2.13 -13.67 0.95
N GLY A 32 -2.86 -13.62 2.07
CA GLY A 32 -2.63 -12.64 3.15
C GLY A 32 -3.35 -11.31 3.02
N ILE A 33 -4.03 -11.05 1.89
CA ILE A 33 -4.79 -9.83 1.60
C ILE A 33 -6.27 -10.09 1.83
N LEU A 34 -6.98 -9.13 2.46
CA LEU A 34 -8.42 -9.20 2.65
C LEU A 34 -9.13 -8.46 1.51
N PHE A 35 -9.92 -9.19 0.73
CA PHE A 35 -10.69 -8.67 -0.38
C PHE A 35 -12.14 -8.43 0.05
N ASP A 36 -12.56 -7.17 0.01
CA ASP A 36 -13.96 -6.77 0.20
C ASP A 36 -14.75 -6.98 -1.10
N PRO A 37 -16.07 -7.23 -1.08
CA PRO A 37 -16.88 -7.38 -2.30
C PRO A 37 -16.78 -6.19 -3.26
N LYS A 38 -16.56 -4.99 -2.71
CA LYS A 38 -16.41 -3.73 -3.47
C LYS A 38 -14.97 -3.40 -3.83
N LEU A 39 -13.99 -4.25 -3.49
CA LEU A 39 -12.55 -4.04 -3.67
C LEU A 39 -12.06 -2.69 -3.11
N LYS A 40 -12.60 -2.28 -1.96
CA LYS A 40 -12.19 -1.03 -1.29
C LYS A 40 -10.98 -1.22 -0.36
N PHE A 41 -10.71 -2.46 0.04
CA PHE A 41 -9.63 -2.87 0.96
C PHE A 41 -9.68 -2.16 2.32
N ASP A 42 -10.87 -1.71 2.75
CA ASP A 42 -11.04 -1.00 4.01
C ASP A 42 -10.70 -1.95 5.16
N CYS A 43 -11.32 -3.13 5.18
CA CYS A 43 -11.06 -4.15 6.20
C CYS A 43 -9.57 -4.55 6.24
N HIS A 44 -8.93 -4.66 5.09
CA HIS A 44 -7.51 -4.98 4.99
C HIS A 44 -6.61 -3.90 5.59
N ILE A 45 -6.82 -2.64 5.21
CA ILE A 45 -6.03 -1.49 5.70
C ILE A 45 -6.22 -1.34 7.21
N HIS A 46 -7.46 -1.48 7.70
CA HIS A 46 -7.75 -1.47 9.13
C HIS A 46 -7.02 -2.57 9.89
N MET A 47 -7.02 -3.80 9.36
CA MET A 47 -6.29 -4.93 9.92
C MET A 47 -4.78 -4.66 9.98
N ILE A 48 -4.17 -4.18 8.88
CA ILE A 48 -2.75 -3.84 8.82
C ILE A 48 -2.39 -2.78 9.87
N ILE A 49 -3.15 -1.68 9.95
CA ILE A 49 -2.90 -0.61 10.91
C ILE A 49 -2.97 -1.14 12.34
N ASN A 50 -4.01 -1.91 12.67
CA ASN A 50 -4.20 -2.45 14.02
C ASN A 50 -3.07 -3.42 14.38
N LYS A 51 -2.70 -4.32 13.46
CA LYS A 51 -1.60 -5.27 13.66
C LYS A 51 -0.28 -4.53 13.88
N SER A 52 0.02 -3.50 13.08
CA SER A 52 1.21 -2.69 13.23
C SER A 52 1.22 -1.90 14.54
N HIS A 53 0.07 -1.40 15.00
CA HIS A 53 -0.03 -0.72 16.30
C HIS A 53 0.15 -1.66 17.49
N GLN A 54 -0.39 -2.87 17.43
CA GLN A 54 -0.17 -3.90 18.45
C GLN A 54 1.31 -4.25 18.53
N LEU A 55 1.95 -4.48 17.38
CA LEU A 55 3.37 -4.81 17.32
C LEU A 55 4.26 -3.66 17.79
N LEU A 56 3.87 -2.41 17.49
CA LEU A 56 4.56 -1.24 18.03
C LEU A 56 4.42 -1.14 19.55
N GLY A 57 3.24 -1.47 20.11
CA GLY A 57 3.04 -1.56 21.55
C GLY A 57 3.94 -2.62 22.19
N PHE A 58 4.03 -3.79 21.54
CA PHE A 58 4.94 -4.86 21.95
C PHE A 58 6.41 -4.40 21.91
N ILE A 59 6.87 -3.78 20.81
CA ILE A 59 8.23 -3.24 20.70
C ILE A 59 8.51 -2.20 21.79
N ASN A 60 7.57 -1.29 22.05
CA ASN A 60 7.74 -0.27 23.08
C ASN A 60 7.95 -0.88 24.48
N HIS A 61 7.29 -2.01 24.77
CA HIS A 61 7.43 -2.71 26.03
C HIS A 61 8.70 -3.57 26.07
N SER A 62 8.93 -4.41 25.07
CA SER A 62 10.03 -5.37 25.03
C SER A 62 11.40 -4.75 24.76
N CYS A 63 11.45 -3.60 24.10
CA CYS A 63 12.68 -2.86 23.83
C CYS A 63 12.85 -1.68 24.80
N SER A 64 12.35 -1.79 26.03
CA SER A 64 12.48 -0.76 27.06
C SER A 64 13.93 -0.36 27.32
N ASP A 65 14.86 -1.29 27.20
CA ASP A 65 16.27 -1.08 27.58
C ASP A 65 17.13 -0.65 26.38
N PHE A 66 16.53 -0.61 25.19
CA PHE A 66 17.23 -0.31 23.96
C PHE A 66 17.35 1.21 23.82
N THR A 67 18.58 1.70 23.71
CA THR A 67 18.91 3.13 23.63
C THR A 67 19.44 3.54 22.25
N ASP A 68 19.95 2.57 21.47
CA ASP A 68 20.44 2.84 20.13
C ASP A 68 19.30 3.00 19.10
N LYS A 69 19.29 4.15 18.44
CA LYS A 69 18.30 4.52 17.43
C LYS A 69 18.37 3.61 16.20
N PHE A 70 19.56 3.14 15.82
CA PHE A 70 19.70 2.29 14.63
C PHE A 70 19.20 0.87 14.89
N THR A 71 19.39 0.36 16.11
CA THR A 71 18.81 -0.91 16.54
C THR A 71 17.27 -0.84 16.53
N LEU A 72 16.67 0.19 17.11
CA LEU A 72 15.22 0.38 17.09
C LEU A 72 14.67 0.56 15.66
N LYS A 73 15.40 1.29 14.81
CA LYS A 73 15.09 1.38 13.37
C LYS A 73 15.07 0.01 12.71
N SER A 74 16.10 -0.81 12.94
CA SER A 74 16.22 -2.14 12.34
C SER A 74 15.05 -3.04 12.74
N ILE A 75 14.64 -2.99 14.01
CA ILE A 75 13.45 -3.71 14.51
C ILE A 75 12.17 -3.23 13.82
N TYR A 76 11.98 -1.91 13.68
CA TYR A 76 10.84 -1.37 12.94
C TYR A 76 10.81 -1.83 11.49
N CYS A 77 11.96 -1.79 10.81
CA CYS A 77 12.09 -2.20 9.41
C CYS A 77 11.93 -3.71 9.19
N SER A 78 12.25 -4.55 10.16
CA SER A 78 12.09 -6.00 10.05
C SER A 78 10.69 -6.48 10.43
N LEU A 79 10.03 -5.82 11.39
CA LEU A 79 8.76 -6.30 11.96
C LEU A 79 7.54 -5.54 11.46
N ILE A 80 7.58 -4.21 11.47
CA ILE A 80 6.40 -3.39 11.17
C ILE A 80 6.33 -3.03 9.69
N ARG A 81 7.46 -2.63 9.10
CA ARG A 81 7.49 -2.15 7.71
C ARG A 81 6.97 -3.19 6.70
N PRO A 82 7.31 -4.49 6.79
CA PRO A 82 6.77 -5.49 5.87
C PRO A 82 5.26 -5.64 5.98
N ILE A 83 4.67 -5.49 7.16
CA ILE A 83 3.21 -5.56 7.36
C ILE A 83 2.51 -4.42 6.61
N CYS A 84 3.11 -3.23 6.58
CA CYS A 84 2.56 -2.04 5.91
C CYS A 84 2.81 -2.00 4.39
N GLU A 85 3.70 -2.84 3.87
CA GLU A 85 4.16 -2.80 2.48
C GLU A 85 3.79 -4.06 1.69
N TYR A 86 3.58 -5.19 2.37
CA TYR A 86 3.25 -6.46 1.73
C TYR A 86 2.01 -6.35 0.85
N GLY A 87 2.16 -6.69 -0.43
CA GLY A 87 1.07 -6.67 -1.40
C GLY A 87 0.52 -5.28 -1.74
N SER A 88 1.26 -4.20 -1.45
CA SER A 88 0.78 -2.82 -1.65
C SER A 88 0.33 -2.54 -3.08
N ILE A 89 0.94 -3.19 -4.08
CA ILE A 89 0.58 -3.12 -5.50
C ILE A 89 -0.92 -3.42 -5.71
N VAL A 90 -1.51 -4.27 -4.88
CA VAL A 90 -2.92 -4.68 -4.98
C VAL A 90 -3.85 -3.74 -4.21
N TRP A 91 -3.51 -3.38 -2.97
CA TRP A 91 -4.46 -2.76 -2.04
C TRP A 91 -4.18 -1.29 -1.71
N TYR A 92 -3.03 -0.73 -2.10
CA TYR A 92 -2.60 0.63 -1.71
C TYR A 92 -3.76 1.61 -1.91
N PRO A 93 -4.20 2.39 -0.90
CA PRO A 93 -5.39 3.23 -1.03
C PRO A 93 -5.08 4.57 -1.70
N TYR A 94 -5.99 5.02 -2.57
CA TYR A 94 -5.82 6.32 -3.24
C TYR A 94 -6.34 7.48 -2.40
N GLN A 95 -7.28 7.22 -1.48
CA GLN A 95 -7.83 8.25 -0.63
C GLN A 95 -6.78 8.76 0.37
N THR A 96 -6.57 10.07 0.39
CA THR A 96 -5.65 10.77 1.32
C THR A 96 -5.93 10.43 2.78
N GLY A 97 -7.20 10.31 3.17
CA GLY A 97 -7.59 9.90 4.53
C GLY A 97 -7.08 8.51 4.93
N LYS A 98 -6.99 7.55 4.00
CA LYS A 98 -6.45 6.21 4.28
C LYS A 98 -4.93 6.21 4.27
N LYS A 99 -4.31 6.93 3.32
CA LYS A 99 -2.86 7.14 3.27
C LYS A 99 -2.33 7.74 4.57
N THR A 100 -2.96 8.82 5.05
CA THR A 100 -2.58 9.48 6.31
C THR A 100 -2.75 8.57 7.53
N ARG A 101 -3.76 7.71 7.55
CA ARG A 101 -3.93 6.70 8.63
C ARG A 101 -2.83 5.65 8.64
N LEU A 102 -2.38 5.19 7.48
CA LEU A 102 -1.20 4.32 7.39
C LEU A 102 0.06 5.05 7.83
N GLU A 103 0.24 6.31 7.41
CA GLU A 103 1.41 7.11 7.78
C GLU A 103 1.52 7.34 9.29
N LYS A 104 0.36 7.43 9.98
CA LYS A 104 0.31 7.51 11.46
C LYS A 104 1.00 6.33 12.16
N VAL A 105 1.08 5.16 11.54
CA VAL A 105 1.84 4.02 12.08
C VAL A 105 3.32 4.38 12.17
N GLN A 106 3.90 4.90 11.09
CA GLN A 106 5.29 5.35 11.08
C GLN A 106 5.49 6.55 12.00
N HIS A 107 4.61 7.56 11.97
CA HIS A 107 4.72 8.70 12.87
C HIS A 107 4.70 8.29 14.35
N LYS A 108 3.91 7.27 14.73
CA LYS A 108 3.89 6.77 16.11
C LYS A 108 5.23 6.14 16.50
N PHE A 109 5.86 5.40 15.60
CA PHE A 109 7.23 4.90 15.80
C PHE A 109 8.25 6.04 15.89
N LEU A 110 8.18 7.04 15.02
CA LEU A 110 9.09 8.19 15.03
C LEU A 110 8.96 9.04 16.30
N ARG A 111 7.75 9.16 16.87
CA ARG A 111 7.54 9.77 18.20
C ARG A 111 8.19 8.95 19.31
N PHE A 112 8.02 7.63 19.27
CA PHE A 112 8.61 6.73 20.25
C PHE A 112 10.14 6.84 20.25
N ILE A 113 10.77 6.71 19.08
CA ILE A 113 12.23 6.78 18.99
C ILE A 113 12.77 8.19 19.30
N SER A 114 12.05 9.26 18.95
CA SER A 114 12.48 10.62 19.31
C SER A 114 12.51 10.82 20.81
N PHE A 115 11.48 10.31 21.52
CA PHE A 115 11.44 10.36 22.97
C PHE A 115 12.52 9.47 23.58
N LYS A 116 12.67 8.23 23.09
CA LYS A 116 13.57 7.24 23.67
C LYS A 116 15.05 7.57 23.51
N CYS A 117 15.42 8.15 22.36
CA CYS A 117 16.81 8.49 22.03
C CYS A 117 17.11 9.99 22.23
N SER A 118 16.24 10.73 22.94
CA SER A 118 16.40 12.17 23.22
C SER A 118 16.70 13.00 21.96
N ILE A 119 16.04 12.69 20.84
CA ILE A 119 16.21 13.42 19.59
C ILE A 119 15.37 14.69 19.68
N PRO A 120 15.99 15.89 19.59
CA PRO A 120 15.25 17.14 19.69
C PRO A 120 14.22 17.24 18.56
N ARG A 121 13.00 17.60 18.93
CA ARG A 121 11.90 17.80 17.98
C ARG A 121 11.15 19.05 18.36
N GLU A 122 11.15 20.01 17.46
CA GLU A 122 10.36 21.22 17.63
C GLU A 122 8.85 20.89 17.67
N PRO A 123 8.06 21.62 18.46
CA PRO A 123 6.61 21.47 18.45
C PRO A 123 6.05 21.76 17.05
N HIS A 124 5.01 21.03 16.63
CA HIS A 124 4.33 21.19 15.34
C HIS A 124 5.15 21.00 14.05
N THR A 125 6.41 20.56 14.13
CA THR A 125 7.21 20.23 12.94
C THR A 125 6.88 18.87 12.34
N THR A 126 7.13 18.74 11.04
CA THR A 126 7.00 17.48 10.30
C THR A 126 8.03 16.46 10.77
N TYR A 127 7.78 15.17 10.51
CA TYR A 127 8.70 14.09 10.89
C TYR A 127 9.92 13.96 9.96
N ASN A 128 10.04 14.84 8.97
CA ASN A 128 11.10 14.79 7.95
C ASN A 128 12.52 14.81 8.55
N PRO A 129 12.86 15.64 9.56
CA PRO A 129 14.21 15.64 10.13
C PRO A 129 14.58 14.29 10.77
N ILE A 130 13.62 13.63 11.44
CA ILE A 130 13.84 12.34 12.09
C ILE A 130 13.95 11.24 11.02
N LEU A 131 13.13 11.30 9.97
CA LEU A 131 13.24 10.40 8.82
C LEU A 131 14.64 10.48 8.19
N SER A 132 15.14 11.69 7.93
CA SER A 132 16.48 11.92 7.39
C SER A 132 17.56 11.41 8.34
N LEU A 133 17.47 11.71 9.63
CA LEU A 133 18.42 11.24 10.64
C LEU A 133 18.52 9.71 10.70
N LEU A 134 17.38 9.04 10.58
CA LEU A 134 17.31 7.58 10.60
C LEU A 134 17.56 6.96 9.23
N ASN A 135 17.74 7.75 8.16
CA ASN A 135 17.76 7.28 6.78
C ASN A 135 16.56 6.34 6.49
N LEU A 136 15.35 6.85 6.75
CA LEU A 136 14.07 6.22 6.50
C LEU A 136 13.27 7.03 5.49
N HIS A 137 12.57 6.33 4.61
CA HIS A 137 11.57 6.94 3.74
C HIS A 137 10.18 6.85 4.36
N THR A 138 9.26 7.71 3.90
CA THR A 138 7.84 7.59 4.25
C THR A 138 7.27 6.26 3.77
N LEU A 139 6.23 5.77 4.43
CA LEU A 139 5.55 4.57 3.95
C LEU A 139 4.92 4.80 2.57
N GLU A 140 4.48 6.03 2.28
CA GLU A 140 4.00 6.40 0.94
C GLU A 140 5.09 6.26 -0.12
N TYR A 141 6.26 6.85 0.09
CA TYR A 141 7.37 6.74 -0.85
C TYR A 141 7.75 5.28 -1.11
N SER A 142 7.76 4.46 -0.06
CA SER A 142 8.12 3.04 -0.16
C SER A 142 7.14 2.26 -1.03
N ARG A 143 5.83 2.53 -0.91
CA ARG A 143 4.81 1.92 -1.77
C ARG A 143 4.92 2.37 -3.23
N ILE A 144 5.19 3.65 -3.46
CA ILE A 144 5.45 4.17 -4.82
C ILE A 144 6.67 3.48 -5.42
N SER A 145 7.75 3.29 -4.65
CA SER A 145 8.93 2.56 -5.10
C SER A 145 8.63 1.10 -5.46
N LEU A 146 7.77 0.42 -4.68
CA LEU A 146 7.31 -0.93 -5.00
C LEU A 146 6.47 -0.99 -6.28
N ASP A 147 5.58 -0.01 -6.49
CA ASP A 147 4.77 0.10 -7.71
C ASP A 147 5.67 0.33 -8.95
N LEU A 148 6.67 1.21 -8.83
CA LEU A 148 7.66 1.44 -9.89
C LEU A 148 8.55 0.21 -10.18
N CYS A 149 8.98 -0.50 -9.13
CA CYS A 149 9.74 -1.73 -9.27
C CYS A 149 8.91 -2.82 -9.99
N PHE A 150 7.63 -2.92 -9.67
CA PHE A 150 6.71 -3.82 -10.35
C PHE A 150 6.55 -3.45 -11.83
N LEU A 151 6.34 -2.17 -12.13
CA LEU A 151 6.25 -1.68 -13.52
C LEU A 151 7.54 -1.98 -14.30
N TYR A 152 8.71 -1.70 -13.72
CA TYR A 152 9.99 -2.02 -14.34
C TYR A 152 10.12 -3.50 -14.65
N LYS A 153 9.76 -4.38 -13.71
CA LYS A 153 9.82 -5.84 -13.91
C LYS A 153 8.86 -6.31 -15.01
N LEU A 154 7.67 -5.72 -15.09
CA LEU A 154 6.70 -6.01 -16.14
C LEU A 154 7.25 -5.63 -17.52
N LEU A 155 7.81 -4.42 -17.65
CA LEU A 155 8.33 -3.91 -18.93
C LEU A 155 9.54 -4.69 -19.45
N ASN A 156 10.38 -5.20 -18.55
CA ASN A 156 11.58 -5.98 -18.91
C ASN A 156 11.30 -7.49 -19.00
N GLY A 157 10.06 -7.95 -18.84
CA GLY A 157 9.71 -9.37 -18.93
C GLY A 157 10.15 -10.20 -17.72
N ASN A 158 10.54 -9.58 -16.60
CA ASN A 158 10.78 -10.28 -15.34
C ASN A 158 9.47 -10.73 -14.65
N VAL A 159 8.33 -10.16 -15.05
CA VAL A 159 6.99 -10.59 -14.66
C VAL A 159 6.18 -10.80 -15.94
N ASP A 160 5.72 -12.03 -16.15
CA ASP A 160 4.88 -12.37 -17.29
C ASP A 160 3.41 -12.11 -16.98
N CYS A 161 2.89 -10.99 -17.47
CA CYS A 161 1.48 -10.62 -17.34
C CYS A 161 1.03 -9.80 -18.56
N PRO A 162 0.76 -10.47 -19.70
CA PRO A 162 0.44 -9.79 -20.97
C PRO A 162 -0.85 -8.97 -20.85
N ASP A 163 -1.83 -9.43 -20.08
CA ASP A 163 -3.09 -8.71 -19.86
C ASP A 163 -2.90 -7.35 -19.18
N PHE A 164 -1.90 -7.23 -18.31
CA PHE A 164 -1.59 -5.97 -17.64
C PHE A 164 -0.69 -5.10 -18.51
N LEU A 165 0.28 -5.69 -19.20
CA LEU A 165 1.13 -4.99 -20.16
C LEU A 165 0.31 -4.35 -21.31
N ASN A 166 -0.68 -5.07 -21.84
CA ASN A 166 -1.58 -4.58 -22.89
C ASN A 166 -2.46 -3.40 -22.45
N ARG A 167 -2.61 -3.15 -21.13
CA ARG A 167 -3.34 -1.99 -20.61
C ARG A 167 -2.47 -0.75 -20.49
N LEU A 168 -1.14 -0.88 -20.58
CA LEU A 168 -0.24 0.26 -20.57
C LEU A 168 -0.27 0.95 -21.93
N THR A 169 -0.60 2.24 -21.91
CA THR A 169 -0.64 3.06 -23.12
C THR A 169 0.68 3.82 -23.29
N PHE A 170 1.58 3.30 -24.12
CA PHE A 170 2.82 4.00 -24.46
C PHE A 170 2.53 5.24 -25.31
N TYR A 171 3.27 6.31 -25.03
CA TYR A 171 3.27 7.50 -25.85
C TYR A 171 4.34 7.35 -26.94
N THR A 172 3.90 6.97 -28.13
CA THR A 172 4.74 6.85 -29.33
C THR A 172 4.38 7.96 -30.32
N PRO A 173 4.97 9.16 -30.21
CA PRO A 173 4.65 10.25 -31.10
C PRO A 173 5.16 9.95 -32.52
N THR A 174 4.35 10.27 -33.52
CA THR A 174 4.73 10.08 -34.94
C THR A 174 5.77 11.11 -35.41
N PHE A 175 5.92 12.21 -34.68
CA PHE A 175 6.87 13.28 -34.96
C PHE A 175 7.73 13.57 -33.74
N ASN A 176 8.93 14.06 -33.98
CA ASN A 176 9.85 14.40 -32.89
C ASN A 176 9.32 15.62 -32.15
N THR A 177 8.85 15.42 -30.92
CA THR A 177 8.38 16.49 -30.03
C THR A 177 9.40 16.70 -28.92
N ARG A 178 9.38 17.87 -28.26
CA ARG A 178 10.18 18.11 -27.05
C ARG A 178 9.63 17.40 -25.81
N SER A 179 8.57 16.59 -25.96
CA SER A 179 7.94 15.86 -24.86
C SER A 179 8.81 14.68 -24.43
N THR A 180 8.98 14.52 -23.12
CA THR A 180 9.67 13.38 -22.51
C THR A 180 8.69 12.33 -21.97
N ASN A 181 7.40 12.45 -22.27
CA ASN A 181 6.38 11.54 -21.74
C ASN A 181 6.53 10.14 -22.36
N THR A 182 6.70 9.12 -21.53
CA THR A 182 6.77 7.72 -21.99
C THR A 182 5.38 7.08 -22.12
N PHE A 183 4.41 7.54 -21.32
CA PHE A 183 3.05 7.00 -21.27
C PHE A 183 2.01 8.07 -21.63
N ARG A 184 0.92 7.63 -22.26
CA ARG A 184 -0.26 8.46 -22.52
C ARG A 184 -1.15 8.44 -21.27
N SER A 185 -1.42 9.59 -20.69
CA SER A 185 -2.40 9.73 -19.60
C SER A 185 -3.82 9.79 -20.19
N SER A 186 -4.69 8.85 -19.83
CA SER A 186 -6.11 8.94 -20.19
C SER A 186 -6.79 10.00 -19.32
N LEU A 187 -7.59 10.88 -19.92
CA LEU A 187 -8.50 11.73 -19.15
C LEU A 187 -9.57 10.83 -18.51
N GLN A 188 -9.76 10.96 -17.19
CA GLN A 188 -10.71 10.16 -16.43
C GLN A 188 -11.76 11.07 -15.78
N VAL A 189 -13.02 10.65 -15.86
CA VAL A 189 -14.17 11.46 -15.39
C VAL A 189 -14.35 11.38 -13.87
N THR A 190 -13.75 10.38 -13.21
CA THR A 190 -13.89 10.18 -11.76
C THR A 190 -12.53 10.07 -11.08
N ASN A 191 -12.44 10.60 -9.86
CA ASN A 191 -11.27 10.42 -9.00
C ASN A 191 -10.91 8.94 -8.81
N TYR A 192 -11.92 8.06 -8.80
CA TYR A 192 -11.66 6.63 -8.73
C TYR A 192 -10.94 6.11 -9.97
N ALA A 193 -11.43 6.42 -11.17
CA ALA A 193 -10.83 5.98 -12.42
C ALA A 193 -9.43 6.57 -12.62
N ASN A 194 -9.19 7.79 -12.14
CA ASN A 194 -7.87 8.43 -12.18
C ASN A 194 -6.83 7.76 -11.26
N ASN A 195 -7.28 6.98 -10.25
CA ASN A 195 -6.38 6.32 -9.30
C ASN A 195 -6.44 4.78 -9.40
N THR A 196 -6.87 4.25 -10.55
CA THR A 196 -6.77 2.82 -10.84
C THR A 196 -5.30 2.42 -10.98
N PRO A 197 -4.93 1.15 -10.77
CA PRO A 197 -3.54 0.71 -10.84
C PRO A 197 -2.79 1.09 -12.14
N CYS A 198 -3.48 1.22 -13.27
CA CYS A 198 -2.86 1.63 -14.54
C CYS A 198 -2.61 3.15 -14.66
N ASN A 199 -3.30 3.98 -13.88
CA ASN A 199 -3.22 5.45 -13.94
C ASN A 199 -2.45 6.05 -12.75
N ARG A 200 -1.82 5.19 -11.93
CA ARG A 200 -1.30 5.55 -10.62
C ARG A 200 0.21 5.75 -10.60
#